data_AF-A0A8I1G5E0-F1
#
_entry.id   AF-A0A8I1G5E0-F1
#
_cell.length_a   1.000
_cell.length_b   1.000
_cell.length_c   1.000
_cell.angle_alpha   90.00
_cell.angle_beta   90.00
_cell.angle_gamma   90.00
#
_symmetry.space_group_name_H-M   'P 1'
#
loop_
_entity.id
_entity.type
_entity.pdbx_description
1 polymer ?
#
loop_
_entity_poly.entity_id
_entity_poly.type
_entity_poly.pdbx_seq_one_letter_code
_entity_poly.pdbx_strand_id
1 'polypeptide(L)'
;MFPINQIVVEIEPENVPDEFSVAGEKALGGAFLFDGGKIIAAPVDYVAEAQRKKQELLSQANNMITTLQDAVDLEMATGDEAVSVLEWRKHRVLLSRVDVGKAPDIKWPQTP
;
A
#
# COMPACT_ATOMS: atom_id res chain seq x y z
N MET A 1 17.96 17.89 -28.33
CA MET A 1 16.57 17.95 -27.86
C MET A 1 16.66 18.08 -26.34
N PHE A 2 16.29 19.23 -25.77
CA PHE A 2 16.28 19.42 -24.32
C PHE A 2 15.09 18.67 -23.72
N PRO A 3 15.20 18.12 -22.50
CA PRO A 3 14.07 17.46 -21.89
C PRO A 3 13.00 18.51 -21.53
N ILE A 4 11.78 18.27 -22.00
CA ILE A 4 10.64 19.12 -21.70
C ILE A 4 10.10 18.69 -20.33
N ASN A 5 9.88 19.64 -19.42
CA ASN A 5 9.40 19.41 -18.05
C ASN A 5 10.34 18.55 -17.16
N GLN A 6 11.66 18.61 -17.39
CA GLN A 6 12.65 18.01 -16.49
C GLN A 6 13.71 19.04 -16.10
N ILE A 7 14.33 18.82 -14.94
CA ILE A 7 15.45 19.63 -14.45
C ILE A 7 16.73 18.84 -14.69
N VAL A 8 17.73 19.49 -15.27
CA VAL A 8 19.10 18.97 -15.39
C VAL A 8 19.97 19.75 -14.42
N VAL A 9 20.69 19.04 -13.55
CA VAL A 9 21.59 19.62 -12.56
C VAL A 9 22.88 18.81 -12.51
N GLU A 10 24.02 19.51 -12.41
CA GLU A 10 25.33 18.90 -12.18
C GLU A 10 25.52 18.66 -10.69
N ILE A 11 26.02 17.47 -10.33
CA ILE A 11 26.19 17.04 -8.94
C ILE A 11 27.59 16.43 -8.77
N GLU A 12 28.23 16.73 -7.64
CA GLU A 12 29.52 16.13 -7.31
C GLU A 12 29.36 14.63 -7.02
N PRO A 13 30.31 13.77 -7.45
CA PRO A 13 30.21 12.31 -7.24
C PRO A 13 30.01 11.91 -5.78
N GLU A 14 30.55 12.68 -4.82
CA GLU A 14 30.40 12.44 -3.38
C GLU A 14 28.97 12.64 -2.87
N ASN A 15 28.13 13.38 -3.59
CA ASN A 15 26.74 13.66 -3.25
C ASN A 15 25.76 12.65 -3.90
N VAL A 16 26.30 11.61 -4.54
CA VAL A 16 25.57 10.49 -5.13
C VAL A 16 25.80 9.24 -4.28
N PRO A 17 24.81 8.75 -3.54
CA PRO A 17 24.97 7.52 -2.76
C PRO A 17 25.12 6.31 -3.69
N ASP A 18 25.91 5.32 -3.30
CA ASP A 18 26.09 4.08 -4.05
C ASP A 18 24.76 3.38 -4.35
N GLU A 19 23.80 3.48 -3.43
CA GLU A 19 22.43 2.96 -3.61
C GLU A 19 21.72 3.55 -4.84
N PHE A 20 21.92 4.84 -5.13
CA PHE A 20 21.36 5.47 -6.33
C PHE A 20 22.02 4.91 -7.59
N SER A 21 23.35 4.80 -7.58
CA SER A 21 24.14 4.26 -8.69
C SER A 21 23.81 2.79 -8.99
N VAL A 22 23.56 1.99 -7.94
CA VAL A 22 23.19 0.57 -8.05
C VAL A 22 21.72 0.39 -8.46
N ALA A 23 20.83 1.32 -8.09
CA ALA A 23 19.41 1.22 -8.41
C ALA A 23 19.12 1.28 -9.92
N GLY A 24 19.93 1.99 -10.71
CA GLY A 24 19.76 2.10 -12.17
C GLY A 24 18.36 2.62 -12.53
N GLU A 25 17.63 1.89 -13.38
CA GLU A 25 16.24 2.23 -13.73
C GLU A 25 15.28 2.30 -12.51
N LYS A 26 15.59 1.60 -11.41
CA LYS A 26 14.80 1.64 -10.17
C LYS A 26 14.98 2.94 -9.39
N ALA A 27 15.93 3.79 -9.76
CA ALA A 27 16.03 5.14 -9.22
C ALA A 27 14.91 6.06 -9.74
N LEU A 28 14.22 5.67 -10.82
CA LEU A 28 13.09 6.39 -11.40
C LEU A 28 11.81 6.18 -10.57
N GLY A 29 10.88 7.14 -10.64
CA GLY A 29 9.57 7.01 -9.98
C GLY A 29 9.49 7.50 -8.54
N GLY A 30 10.46 8.33 -8.09
CA GLY A 30 10.40 8.99 -6.79
C GLY A 30 11.07 8.24 -5.65
N ALA A 31 11.90 7.23 -5.95
CA ALA A 31 12.71 6.52 -4.95
C ALA A 31 13.79 7.42 -4.32
N PHE A 32 14.21 8.48 -5.01
CA PHE A 32 15.20 9.44 -4.56
C PHE A 32 14.71 10.88 -4.81
N LEU A 33 15.09 11.78 -3.93
CA LEU A 33 14.84 13.22 -4.01
C LEU A 33 16.17 13.95 -4.18
N PHE A 34 16.15 15.05 -4.94
CA PHE A 34 17.26 16.00 -5.00
C PHE A 34 16.96 17.14 -4.03
N ASP A 35 17.73 17.24 -2.94
CA ASP A 35 17.59 18.27 -1.91
C ASP A 35 18.93 18.95 -1.66
N GLY A 36 18.99 20.27 -1.82
CA GLY A 36 20.17 21.07 -1.49
C GLY A 36 21.48 20.65 -2.16
N GLY A 37 21.46 20.10 -3.38
CA GLY A 37 22.65 19.63 -4.09
C GLY A 37 22.99 18.15 -3.88
N LYS A 38 22.16 17.41 -3.14
CA LYS A 38 22.41 16.00 -2.77
C LYS A 38 21.26 15.11 -3.22
N ILE A 39 21.61 13.87 -3.57
CA ILE A 39 20.62 12.81 -3.78
C ILE A 39 20.39 12.11 -2.44
N ILE A 40 19.15 12.12 -1.98
CA ILE A 40 18.72 11.41 -0.77
C ILE A 40 17.64 10.39 -1.13
N ALA A 41 17.61 9.25 -0.44
CA ALA A 41 16.48 8.34 -0.56
C ALA A 41 15.20 9.06 -0.12
N ALA A 42 14.12 8.91 -0.89
CA ALA A 42 12.84 9.48 -0.50
C ALA A 42 12.39 8.86 0.83
N PRO A 43 11.97 9.67 1.82
CA PRO A 43 11.45 9.12 3.06
C PRO A 43 10.19 8.31 2.76
N VAL A 44 10.17 7.05 3.18
CA VAL A 44 8.98 6.21 3.09
C VAL A 44 8.00 6.64 4.17
N ASP A 45 6.81 7.09 3.76
CA ASP A 45 5.71 7.33 4.69
C ASP A 45 4.98 6.01 4.98
N TYR A 46 5.54 5.25 5.91
CA TYR A 46 4.99 3.95 6.33
C TYR A 46 3.54 4.06 6.83
N VAL A 47 3.13 5.21 7.39
CA VAL A 47 1.76 5.42 7.85
C VAL A 47 0.83 5.60 6.65
N ALA A 48 1.23 6.38 5.65
CA ALA A 48 0.46 6.52 4.41
C ALA A 48 0.34 5.19 3.65
N GLU A 49 1.42 4.40 3.58
CA GLU A 49 1.37 3.06 2.98
C GLU A 49 0.45 2.11 3.76
N ALA A 50 0.54 2.11 5.09
CA ALA A 50 -0.35 1.33 5.94
C ALA A 50 -1.82 1.76 5.79
N GLN A 51 -2.10 3.06 5.65
CA GLN A 51 -3.45 3.57 5.37
C GLN A 51 -3.98 3.06 4.04
N ARG A 52 -3.17 3.10 2.98
CA ARG A 52 -3.53 2.56 1.66
C ARG A 52 -3.85 1.07 1.75
N LYS A 53 -2.96 0.28 2.36
CA LYS A 53 -3.16 -1.16 2.57
C LYS A 53 -4.43 -1.45 3.37
N LYS A 54 -4.72 -0.68 4.43
CA LYS A 54 -5.96 -0.81 5.20
C LYS A 54 -7.19 -0.58 4.33
N GLN A 55 -7.18 0.44 3.48
CA GLN A 55 -8.29 0.73 2.58
C GLN A 55 -8.49 -0.38 1.54
N GLU A 56 -7.42 -0.90 0.96
CA GLU A 56 -7.46 -2.03 0.01
C GLU A 56 -8.07 -3.28 0.65
N LEU A 57 -7.61 -3.65 1.84
CA LEU A 57 -8.14 -4.81 2.58
C LEU A 57 -9.62 -4.62 2.97
N LEU A 58 -10.02 -3.40 3.38
CA LEU A 58 -11.42 -3.09 3.65
C LEU A 58 -12.29 -3.17 2.39
N SER A 59 -11.77 -2.71 1.26
CA SER A 59 -12.47 -2.80 -0.03
C SER A 59 -12.64 -4.25 -0.46
N GLN A 60 -11.59 -5.07 -0.36
CA GLN A 60 -11.67 -6.50 -0.62
C GLN A 60 -12.70 -7.18 0.26
N ALA A 61 -12.65 -6.95 1.58
CA ALA A 61 -13.62 -7.52 2.51
C ALA A 61 -15.06 -7.09 2.19
N ASN A 62 -15.27 -5.82 1.82
CA ASN A 62 -16.60 -5.34 1.41
C ASN A 62 -17.10 -6.05 0.15
N ASN A 63 -16.26 -6.20 -0.87
CA ASN A 63 -16.63 -6.87 -2.10
C ASN A 63 -17.03 -8.33 -1.84
N MET A 64 -16.24 -9.06 -1.05
CA MET A 64 -16.56 -10.43 -0.66
C MET A 64 -17.88 -10.52 0.12
N ILE A 65 -18.08 -9.62 1.09
CA ILE A 65 -19.33 -9.57 1.86
C ILE A 65 -20.52 -9.30 0.93
N THR A 66 -20.41 -8.34 0.01
CA THR A 66 -21.49 -8.02 -0.93
C THR A 66 -21.85 -9.24 -1.79
N THR A 67 -20.87 -9.87 -2.45
CA THR A 67 -21.14 -11.05 -3.28
C THR A 67 -21.77 -12.20 -2.50
N LEU A 68 -21.25 -12.50 -1.31
CA LEU A 68 -21.81 -13.57 -0.47
C LEU A 68 -23.19 -13.21 0.08
N GLN A 69 -23.42 -11.93 0.42
CA GLN A 69 -24.72 -11.45 0.88
C GLN A 69 -25.76 -11.51 -0.23
N ASP A 70 -25.40 -11.15 -1.47
CA ASP A 70 -26.28 -11.29 -2.62
C ASP A 70 -26.71 -12.75 -2.81
N ALA A 71 -25.78 -13.70 -2.64
CA ALA A 71 -26.12 -15.12 -2.68
C ALA A 71 -27.08 -15.53 -1.55
N VAL A 72 -26.91 -14.99 -0.34
CA VAL A 72 -27.84 -15.23 0.78
C VAL A 72 -29.22 -14.64 0.49
N ASP A 73 -29.27 -13.41 0.01
CA ASP A 73 -30.52 -12.68 -0.27
C ASP A 73 -31.29 -13.30 -1.45
N LEU A 74 -30.58 -13.91 -2.39
CA LEU A 74 -31.15 -14.68 -3.51
C LEU A 74 -31.47 -16.14 -3.16
N GLU A 75 -31.27 -16.55 -1.90
CA GLU A 75 -31.42 -17.95 -1.43
C GLU A 75 -30.55 -18.96 -2.20
N MET A 76 -29.46 -18.48 -2.81
CA MET A 76 -28.48 -19.27 -3.55
C MET A 76 -27.27 -19.67 -2.69
N ALA A 77 -27.14 -19.10 -1.49
CA ALA A 77 -26.03 -19.36 -0.60
C ALA A 77 -26.06 -20.79 -0.06
N THR A 78 -24.88 -21.42 -0.11
CA THR A 78 -24.56 -22.63 0.63
C THR A 78 -24.37 -22.33 2.12
N GLY A 79 -24.44 -23.36 2.96
CA GLY A 79 -24.18 -23.21 4.40
C GLY A 79 -22.80 -22.62 4.71
N ASP A 80 -21.80 -22.97 3.90
CA ASP A 80 -20.43 -22.49 4.03
C ASP A 80 -20.29 -21.00 3.66
N GLU A 81 -21.05 -20.54 2.66
CA GLU A 81 -21.09 -19.11 2.30
C GLU A 81 -21.71 -18.26 3.41
N ALA A 82 -22.76 -18.76 4.09
CA ALA A 82 -23.35 -18.06 5.22
C ALA A 82 -22.38 -17.91 6.40
N VAL A 83 -21.55 -18.93 6.66
CA VAL A 83 -20.45 -18.85 7.66
C VAL A 83 -19.40 -17.85 7.19
N SER A 84 -19.03 -17.89 5.91
CA SER A 84 -18.04 -17.00 5.31
C SER A 84 -18.45 -15.53 5.44
N VAL A 85 -19.73 -15.17 5.26
CA VAL A 85 -20.23 -13.79 5.48
C VAL A 85 -19.89 -13.31 6.90
N LEU A 86 -20.07 -14.15 7.91
CA LEU A 86 -19.77 -13.81 9.30
C LEU A 86 -18.27 -13.59 9.50
N GLU A 87 -17.43 -14.44 8.93
CA GLU A 87 -15.97 -14.36 9.05
C GLU A 87 -15.41 -13.12 8.35
N TRP A 88 -15.87 -12.82 7.14
CA TRP A 88 -15.49 -11.60 6.43
C TRP A 88 -15.95 -10.34 7.17
N ARG A 89 -17.15 -10.34 7.77
CA ARG A 89 -17.61 -9.22 8.63
C ARG A 89 -16.73 -9.05 9.86
N LYS A 90 -16.34 -10.14 10.53
CA LYS A 90 -15.39 -10.10 11.66
C LYS A 90 -14.04 -9.54 11.21
N HIS A 91 -13.50 -10.04 10.10
CA HIS A 91 -12.24 -9.57 9.51
C HIS A 91 -12.28 -8.07 9.21
N ARG A 92 -13.35 -7.57 8.57
CA ARG A 92 -13.55 -6.13 8.30
C ARG A 92 -13.52 -5.28 9.57
N VAL A 93 -14.13 -5.75 10.66
CA VAL A 93 -14.12 -5.04 11.95
C VAL A 93 -12.74 -5.09 12.61
N LEU A 94 -12.00 -6.20 12.47
CA LEU A 94 -10.61 -6.28 12.94
C LEU A 94 -9.72 -5.31 12.16
N LEU A 95 -9.85 -5.26 10.84
CA LEU A 95 -9.15 -4.31 9.97
C LEU A 95 -9.43 -2.86 10.34
N SER A 96 -10.70 -2.51 10.61
CA SER A 96 -11.06 -1.12 10.95
C SER A 96 -10.39 -0.66 12.26
N ARG A 97 -10.13 -1.59 13.19
CA ARG A 97 -9.44 -1.35 14.46
C ARG A 97 -7.91 -1.35 14.37
N VAL A 98 -7.34 -1.72 13.23
CA VAL A 98 -5.88 -1.66 13.03
C VAL A 98 -5.42 -0.21 13.14
N ASP A 99 -4.47 0.02 14.04
CA ASP A 99 -3.80 1.28 14.24
C ASP A 99 -2.64 1.41 13.26
N VAL A 100 -2.82 2.26 12.25
CA VAL A 100 -1.83 2.53 11.19
C VAL A 100 -0.66 3.38 11.68
N GLY A 101 -0.76 4.02 12.85
CA GLY A 101 0.33 4.79 13.46
C GLY A 101 1.48 3.92 13.98
N LYS A 102 1.29 2.60 14.05
CA LYS A 102 2.33 1.62 14.43
C LYS A 102 3.17 1.14 13.26
N ALA A 103 2.96 1.70 12.06
CA ALA A 103 3.74 1.33 10.89
C ALA A 103 5.26 1.56 11.14
N PRO A 104 6.13 0.68 10.64
CA PRO A 104 5.85 -0.47 9.77
C PRO A 104 5.42 -1.76 10.50
N ASP A 105 5.50 -1.81 11.83
CA ASP A 105 5.24 -3.03 12.64
C ASP A 105 3.74 -3.22 12.93
N ILE A 106 2.98 -3.45 11.86
CA ILE A 106 1.53 -3.70 11.93
C ILE A 106 1.25 -5.18 11.69
N LYS A 107 0.61 -5.81 12.68
CA LYS A 107 0.03 -7.16 12.53
C LYS A 107 -1.34 -7.08 11.88
N TRP A 108 -1.37 -7.34 10.57
CA TRP A 108 -2.62 -7.41 9.82
C TRP A 108 -3.42 -8.66 10.22
N PRO A 109 -4.75 -8.55 10.40
CA PRO A 109 -5.58 -9.72 10.61
C PRO A 109 -5.51 -10.65 9.39
N GLN A 110 -5.52 -11.95 9.63
CA GLN A 110 -5.55 -12.94 8.55
C GLN A 110 -6.90 -12.88 7.83
N THR A 111 -6.85 -13.00 6.51
CA THR A 111 -8.06 -13.15 5.69
C THR A 111 -8.72 -14.50 6.01
N PRO A 112 -10.06 -14.55 6.10
CA PRO A 112 -10.79 -15.80 6.23
C PRO A 112 -10.59 -16.72 5.01
#